data_AF-A0A351DP89-F1
#
_entry.id   AF-A0A351DP89-F1
#
_cell.length_a   1.000
_cell.length_b   1.000
_cell.length_c   1.000
_cell.angle_alpha   90.00
_cell.angle_beta   90.00
_cell.angle_gamma   90.00
#
_symmetry.space_group_name_H-M   'P 1'
#
loop_
_entity.id
_entity.type
_entity.pdbx_description
1 polymer ?
#
loop_
_entity_poly.entity_id
_entity_poly.type
_entity_poly.pdbx_seq_one_letter_code
_entity_poly.pdbx_strand_id
1 'polypeptide(L)'
;TPHTVEVAERKAWTALSFRIPTSEMEKATNQETTMMGIRHASNALMVGGGLPIEAAGSLLGGIGISGAPGGDLDEACAADGLLAIEDDLLF
;
A
#
# COMPACT_ATOMS: atom_id res chain seq x y z
N THR A 1 11.40 11.67 7.02
CA THR A 1 11.08 13.12 7.00
C THR A 1 9.78 13.33 7.77
N PRO A 2 9.35 14.53 8.16
CA PRO A 2 8.11 14.68 8.94
C PRO A 2 6.85 14.10 8.24
N HIS A 3 6.82 14.06 6.91
CA HIS A 3 5.68 13.51 6.15
C HIS A 3 5.68 11.97 6.02
N THR A 4 6.80 11.28 6.25
CA THR A 4 6.87 9.83 5.94
C THR A 4 5.99 8.99 6.83
N VAL A 5 5.76 9.40 8.09
CA VAL A 5 4.88 8.66 9.02
C VAL A 5 3.44 8.68 8.51
N GLU A 6 2.89 9.87 8.22
CA GLU A 6 1.53 10.00 7.68
C GLU A 6 1.39 9.29 6.33
N VAL A 7 2.38 9.42 5.44
CA VAL A 7 2.37 8.77 4.12
C VAL A 7 2.37 7.25 4.25
N ALA A 8 3.19 6.68 5.15
CA ALA A 8 3.22 5.25 5.40
C ALA A 8 1.87 4.72 5.92
N GLU A 9 1.28 5.41 6.91
CA GLU A 9 -0.04 5.07 7.45
C GLU A 9 -1.14 5.09 6.38
N ARG A 10 -1.15 6.12 5.53
CA ARG A 10 -2.14 6.26 4.45
C ARG A 10 -1.96 5.23 3.34
N LYS A 11 -0.72 4.85 3.01
CA LYS A 11 -0.46 3.74 2.07
C LYS A 11 -0.98 2.41 2.63
N ALA A 12 -0.72 2.11 3.90
CA ALA A 12 -1.23 0.91 4.56
C ALA A 12 -2.77 0.88 4.59
N TRP A 13 -3.39 2.01 4.96
CA TRP A 13 -4.85 2.16 4.96
C TRP A 13 -5.44 1.95 3.57
N THR A 14 -4.79 2.48 2.53
CA THR A 14 -5.21 2.35 1.13
C THR A 14 -5.15 0.90 0.68
N ALA A 15 -4.02 0.22 0.91
CA ALA A 15 -3.85 -1.17 0.52
C ALA A 15 -4.89 -2.10 1.18
N LEU A 16 -5.14 -1.88 2.48
CA LEU A 16 -6.18 -2.59 3.23
C LEU A 16 -7.60 -2.30 2.69
N SER A 17 -7.92 -1.02 2.44
CA SER A 17 -9.27 -0.58 2.07
C SER A 17 -9.67 -1.03 0.67
N PHE A 18 -8.73 -0.98 -0.28
CA PHE A 18 -8.96 -1.35 -1.68
C PHE A 18 -8.54 -2.78 -2.02
N ARG A 19 -7.85 -3.45 -1.08
CA ARG A 19 -7.39 -4.85 -1.21
C ARG A 19 -6.46 -5.09 -2.39
N ILE A 20 -5.70 -4.07 -2.79
CA ILE A 20 -4.68 -4.17 -3.84
C ILE A 20 -3.47 -3.29 -3.47
N PRO A 21 -2.29 -3.56 -4.03
CA PRO A 21 -1.12 -2.69 -3.88
C PRO A 21 -1.40 -1.23 -4.24
N THR A 22 -0.79 -0.29 -3.52
CA THR A 22 -0.97 1.14 -3.83
C THR A 22 -0.37 1.53 -5.17
N SER A 23 0.64 0.80 -5.68
CA SER A 23 1.18 0.95 -7.03
C SER A 23 0.17 0.56 -8.12
N GLU A 24 -0.66 -0.45 -7.87
CA GLU A 24 -1.76 -0.81 -8.77
C GLU A 24 -2.90 0.22 -8.71
N MET A 25 -3.23 0.72 -7.51
CA MET A 25 -4.15 1.86 -7.39
C MET A 25 -3.63 3.10 -8.09
N GLU A 26 -2.32 3.36 -8.05
CA GLU A 26 -1.71 4.48 -8.73
C GLU A 26 -1.98 4.43 -10.24
N LYS A 27 -1.77 3.27 -10.87
CA LYS A 27 -2.10 3.02 -12.28
C LYS A 27 -3.59 3.16 -12.55
N ALA A 28 -4.42 2.52 -11.72
CA ALA A 28 -5.87 2.47 -11.89
C ALA A 28 -6.57 3.84 -11.74
N THR A 29 -5.91 4.80 -11.08
CA THR A 29 -6.46 6.14 -10.78
C THR A 29 -5.75 7.26 -11.52
N ASN A 30 -5.05 6.95 -12.62
CA ASN A 30 -4.43 7.95 -13.47
C ASN A 30 -5.46 8.97 -14.00
N GLN A 31 -5.02 10.16 -14.44
CA GLN A 31 -5.87 11.32 -14.76
C GLN A 31 -6.96 11.04 -15.82
N GLU A 32 -6.77 10.02 -16.65
CA GLU A 32 -7.68 9.63 -17.73
C GLU A 32 -8.68 8.52 -17.32
N THR A 33 -8.61 8.05 -16.08
CA THR A 33 -9.46 6.96 -15.59
C THR A 33 -10.70 7.49 -14.86
N THR A 34 -11.82 6.75 -14.95
CA THR A 34 -13.03 7.04 -14.17
C THR A 34 -12.80 6.97 -12.66
N MET A 35 -11.78 6.23 -12.23
CA MET A 35 -11.41 6.05 -10.83
C MET A 35 -10.56 7.21 -10.28
N MET A 36 -10.11 8.16 -11.10
CA MET A 36 -9.30 9.31 -10.66
C MET A 36 -9.90 10.03 -9.43
N GLY A 37 -11.23 10.16 -9.38
CA GLY A 37 -11.92 10.85 -8.28
C GLY A 37 -11.65 10.25 -6.90
N ILE A 38 -11.26 8.97 -6.81
CA ILE A 38 -10.97 8.30 -5.54
C ILE A 38 -9.71 8.85 -4.86
N ARG A 39 -8.81 9.51 -5.62
CA ARG A 39 -7.63 10.19 -5.06
C ARG A 39 -7.99 11.34 -4.12
N HIS A 40 -9.24 11.81 -4.14
CA HIS A 40 -9.76 12.84 -3.25
C HIS A 40 -10.36 12.28 -1.95
N ALA A 41 -10.38 10.96 -1.75
CA ALA A 41 -10.84 10.36 -0.50
C ALA A 41 -9.85 10.68 0.65
N SER A 42 -10.40 10.98 1.83
CA SER A 42 -9.70 11.63 2.95
C SER A 42 -8.41 10.95 3.40
N ASN A 43 -8.39 9.61 3.41
CA ASN A 43 -7.24 8.82 3.89
C ASN A 43 -6.47 8.15 2.76
N ALA A 44 -7.00 8.18 1.54
CA ALA A 44 -6.43 7.44 0.44
C ALA A 44 -5.12 8.07 -0.05
N LEU A 45 -4.17 7.22 -0.45
CA LEU A 45 -2.92 7.64 -1.05
C LEU A 45 -2.46 6.60 -2.09
N MET A 46 -2.66 6.94 -3.37
CA MET A 46 -2.38 6.05 -4.51
C MET A 46 -0.96 6.30 -5.04
N VAL A 47 0.03 5.97 -4.20
CA VAL A 47 1.47 6.04 -4.48
C VAL A 47 2.09 4.72 -4.01
N GLY A 48 2.91 4.09 -4.85
CA GLY A 48 3.59 2.81 -4.52
C GLY A 48 4.21 2.76 -3.13
N GLY A 49 4.17 1.59 -2.49
CA GLY A 49 4.74 1.37 -1.15
C GLY A 49 3.78 0.79 -0.10
N GLY A 50 2.52 0.56 -0.44
CA GLY A 50 1.54 -0.13 0.41
C GLY A 50 1.11 -1.45 -0.18
N LEU A 51 1.07 -2.51 0.63
CA LEU A 51 0.68 -3.87 0.23
C LEU A 51 -0.40 -4.42 1.17
N PRO A 52 -1.39 -5.18 0.65
CA PRO A 52 -2.31 -5.93 1.50
C PRO A 52 -1.55 -7.08 2.20
N ILE A 53 -1.97 -7.40 3.42
CA ILE A 53 -1.48 -8.56 4.17
C ILE A 53 -2.56 -9.62 4.09
N GLU A 54 -2.27 -10.73 3.40
CA GLU A 54 -3.21 -11.82 3.16
C GLU A 54 -2.64 -13.15 3.67
N ALA A 55 -3.50 -13.99 4.23
CA ALA A 55 -3.17 -15.31 4.75
C ALA A 55 -4.33 -16.27 4.54
N ALA A 56 -4.07 -17.46 3.98
CA ALA A 56 -5.08 -18.49 3.74
C ALA A 56 -6.36 -17.96 3.03
N GLY A 57 -6.22 -17.01 2.11
CA GLY A 57 -7.33 -16.38 1.39
C GLY A 57 -8.13 -15.34 2.19
N SER A 58 -7.66 -14.97 3.39
CA SER A 58 -8.24 -13.93 4.24
C SER A 58 -7.36 -12.69 4.26
N LEU A 59 -7.98 -11.51 4.21
CA LEU A 59 -7.31 -10.22 4.37
C LEU A 59 -7.12 -9.92 5.86
N LEU A 60 -5.87 -9.81 6.31
CA LEU A 60 -5.53 -9.55 7.70
C LEU A 60 -5.29 -8.06 7.98
N GLY A 61 -4.76 -7.32 7.01
CA GLY A 61 -4.29 -5.96 7.22
C GLY A 61 -3.68 -5.31 5.98
N GLY A 62 -2.97 -4.21 6.20
CA GLY A 62 -2.16 -3.54 5.18
C GLY A 62 -0.84 -3.07 5.80
N ILE A 63 0.25 -3.20 5.04
CA ILE A 63 1.56 -2.63 5.37
C ILE A 63 1.80 -1.42 4.45
N GLY A 64 2.49 -0.39 4.96
CA GLY A 64 2.83 0.80 4.19
C GLY A 64 4.20 1.32 4.59
N ILE A 65 5.04 1.58 3.59
CA ILE A 65 6.39 2.10 3.74
C ILE A 65 6.50 3.46 3.08
N SER A 66 7.23 4.36 3.73
CA SER A 66 7.57 5.67 3.16
C SER A 66 8.91 6.15 3.67
N GLY A 67 9.76 6.57 2.75
CA GLY A 67 11.03 7.22 3.07
C GLY A 67 12.12 6.97 2.04
N ALA A 68 11.94 6.01 1.14
CA ALA A 68 12.80 5.83 0.00
C ALA A 68 12.61 6.97 -1.03
N PRO A 69 13.58 7.18 -1.95
CA PRO A 69 13.44 8.16 -3.03
C PRO A 69 12.27 7.92 -4.00
N GLY A 70 11.72 6.69 -4.04
CA GLY A 70 10.65 6.28 -4.94
C GLY A 70 9.71 5.27 -4.29
N GLY A 71 8.44 5.29 -4.70
CA GLY A 71 7.41 4.39 -4.17
C GLY A 71 7.62 2.93 -4.53
N ASP A 72 8.32 2.66 -5.63
CA ASP A 72 8.80 1.33 -6.02
C ASP A 72 9.79 0.74 -5.02
N LEU A 73 10.69 1.58 -4.47
CA LEU A 73 11.64 1.17 -3.43
C LEU A 73 10.95 0.99 -2.07
N ASP A 74 9.97 1.84 -1.75
CA ASP A 74 9.12 1.64 -0.58
C ASP A 74 8.36 0.29 -0.69
N GLU A 75 7.86 -0.04 -1.88
CA GLU A 75 7.11 -1.28 -2.14
C GLU A 75 7.97 -2.52 -2.05
N ALA A 76 9.19 -2.47 -2.60
CA ALA A 76 10.17 -3.54 -2.43
C ALA A 76 10.48 -3.79 -0.94
N CYS A 77 10.66 -2.73 -0.15
CA CYS A 77 10.86 -2.86 1.29
C CYS A 77 9.63 -3.45 2.01
N ALA A 78 8.42 -3.09 1.59
CA ALA A 78 7.19 -3.67 2.12
C ALA A 78 7.10 -5.17 1.81
N ALA A 79 7.45 -5.57 0.58
CA ALA A 79 7.46 -6.96 0.16
C ALA A 79 8.48 -7.78 0.96
N ASP A 80 9.70 -7.29 1.15
CA ASP A 80 10.72 -7.93 1.98
C ASP A 80 10.24 -8.11 3.43
N GLY A 81 9.51 -7.13 3.97
CA GLY A 81 8.91 -7.22 5.30
C GLY A 81 7.84 -8.31 5.41
N LEU A 82 7.00 -8.49 4.38
CA LEU A 82 6.01 -9.57 4.34
C LEU A 82 6.66 -10.94 4.21
N LEU A 83 7.69 -11.06 3.36
CA LEU A 83 8.47 -12.30 3.22
C LEU A 83 9.13 -12.71 4.55
N ALA A 84 9.61 -11.73 5.34
CA ALA A 84 10.24 -12.00 6.62
C ALA A 84 9.30 -12.60 7.68
N ILE A 85 7.97 -12.46 7.51
CA ILE A 85 6.94 -12.99 8.42
C ILE A 85 6.06 -14.04 7.76
N GLU A 86 6.43 -14.56 6.60
CA GLU A 86 5.59 -15.49 5.82
C GLU A 86 5.18 -16.71 6.65
N ASP A 87 6.10 -17.30 7.41
CA ASP A 87 5.83 -18.45 8.28
C ASP A 87 4.79 -18.15 9.36
N ASP A 88 4.72 -16.90 9.86
CA ASP A 88 3.72 -16.48 10.86
C ASP A 88 2.33 -16.25 10.24
N LEU A 89 2.25 -16.07 8.92
CA LEU A 89 1.01 -15.89 8.16
C LEU A 89 0.41 -17.23 7.71
N LEU A 90 1.19 -18.33 7.74
CA LEU A 90 0.78 -19.67 7.34
C LEU A 90 0.21 -20.46 8.53
N PHE A 91 -0.91 -20.00 9.09
CA PHE A 91 -1.66 -20.74 10.12
C PHE A 91 -2.65 -21.76 9.53
#